data_AF-A0A517TRG7-F1
#
_entry.id   AF-A0A517TRG7-F1
#
_cell.length_a   1.000
_cell.length_b   1.000
_cell.length_c   1.000
_cell.angle_alpha   90.00
_cell.angle_beta   90.00
_cell.angle_gamma   90.00
#
_symmetry.space_group_name_H-M   'P 1'
#
loop_
_entity.id
_entity.type
_entity.pdbx_description
1 polymer ?
#
loop_
_entity_poly.entity_id
_entity_poly.type
_entity_poly.pdbx_seq_one_letter_code
_entity_poly.pdbx_strand_id
1 'polypeptide(L)'
;MAKKKRSELLRKSDTSFGSAFYDSTNLPVDETKRSGFQIRLRLEDGLKLQLSLQQALWELNRLDQRSPRSREQGVALTFFPHQKRIMVTHGVLKYPSRPNLKKNESDV
;
A
#
# COMPACT_ATOMS: atom_id res chain seq x y z
N MET A 1 -22.74 16.53 -10.07
CA MET A 1 -21.28 16.30 -10.10
C MET A 1 -20.88 15.46 -8.89
N ALA A 2 -20.62 14.16 -9.06
CA ALA A 2 -20.33 13.27 -7.93
C ALA A 2 -18.85 13.35 -7.54
N LYS A 3 -18.57 13.79 -6.31
CA LYS A 3 -17.22 13.86 -5.72
C LYS A 3 -16.61 12.45 -5.66
N LYS A 4 -15.46 12.27 -6.32
CA LYS A 4 -14.65 11.04 -6.34
C LYS A 4 -14.18 10.73 -4.91
N LYS A 5 -14.84 9.81 -4.21
CA LYS A 5 -14.43 9.37 -2.85
C LYS A 5 -13.15 8.56 -2.96
N ARG A 6 -12.11 9.05 -2.29
CA ARG A 6 -10.79 8.40 -2.13
C ARG A 6 -10.99 7.07 -1.38
N SER A 7 -10.44 5.98 -1.90
CA SER A 7 -10.54 4.65 -1.28
C SER A 7 -9.77 4.64 0.04
N GLU A 8 -10.47 4.43 1.15
CA GLU A 8 -9.88 4.30 2.49
C GLU A 8 -9.82 2.83 2.92
N LEU A 9 -8.65 2.43 3.41
CA LEU A 9 -8.36 1.12 3.97
C LEU A 9 -9.12 0.96 5.30
N LEU A 10 -10.12 0.10 5.34
CA LEU A 10 -10.83 -0.24 6.59
C LEU A 10 -10.11 -1.41 7.27
N ARG A 11 -9.48 -1.10 8.41
CA ARG A 11 -8.65 -2.03 9.21
C ARG A 11 -9.46 -3.20 9.77
N LYS A 12 -8.99 -4.42 9.52
CA LYS A 12 -9.37 -5.63 10.29
C LYS A 12 -8.06 -6.29 10.71
N SER A 13 -7.64 -6.02 11.95
CA SER A 13 -6.41 -6.52 12.60
C SER A 13 -5.20 -6.56 11.65
N ASP A 14 -4.63 -5.39 11.38
CA ASP A 14 -3.47 -5.23 10.49
C ASP A 14 -2.28 -6.04 11.03
N THR A 15 -1.96 -7.19 10.43
CA THR A 15 -0.71 -7.90 10.73
C THR A 15 0.44 -6.96 10.37
N SER A 16 1.24 -6.55 11.35
CA SER A 16 2.42 -5.72 11.12
C SER A 16 3.59 -6.60 10.71
N PHE A 17 4.20 -6.31 9.57
CA PHE A 17 5.44 -6.97 9.13
C PHE A 17 6.69 -6.30 9.71
N GLY A 18 6.58 -5.04 10.13
CA GLY A 18 7.70 -4.35 10.76
C GLY A 18 7.63 -2.84 10.59
N SER A 19 8.65 -2.18 11.13
CA SER A 19 8.83 -0.74 11.00
C SER A 19 10.29 -0.37 10.81
N ALA A 20 10.52 0.70 10.07
CA ALA A 20 11.85 1.26 9.83
C ALA A 20 11.81 2.77 10.09
N PHE A 21 12.93 3.31 10.58
CA PHE A 21 13.09 4.75 10.74
C PHE A 21 13.72 5.37 9.50
N TYR A 22 13.36 6.60 9.19
CA TYR A 22 13.97 7.36 8.12
C TYR A 22 14.63 8.62 8.65
N ASP A 23 15.61 9.13 7.92
CA ASP A 23 16.34 10.32 8.33
C ASP A 23 15.63 11.59 7.84
N SER A 24 15.41 11.64 6.53
CA SER A 24 14.79 12.78 5.84
C SER A 24 13.92 12.34 4.66
N THR A 25 13.05 13.24 4.25
CA THR A 25 12.13 13.06 3.13
C THR A 25 11.99 14.38 2.39
N ASN A 26 11.77 14.33 1.08
CA ASN A 26 11.50 15.52 0.26
C ASN A 26 10.01 15.90 0.22
N LEU A 27 9.21 15.49 1.22
CA LEU A 27 7.81 15.88 1.34
C LEU A 27 7.69 17.34 1.84
N PRO A 28 6.72 18.12 1.31
CA PRO A 28 5.76 17.74 0.28
C PRO A 28 6.40 17.66 -1.11
N VAL A 29 6.06 16.61 -1.87
CA VAL A 29 6.50 16.48 -3.27
C VAL A 29 5.65 17.41 -4.12
N ASP A 30 6.31 18.21 -4.93
CA ASP A 30 5.67 19.07 -5.91
C ASP A 30 5.23 18.22 -7.11
N GLU A 31 3.92 18.12 -7.35
CA GLU A 31 3.34 17.34 -8.45
C GLU A 31 3.81 17.81 -9.84
N THR A 32 4.31 19.06 -9.94
CA THR A 32 4.81 19.63 -11.19
C THR A 32 6.28 19.32 -11.45
N LYS A 33 7.03 18.92 -10.41
CA LYS A 33 8.44 18.59 -10.53
C LYS A 33 8.60 17.13 -10.92
N ARG A 34 9.53 16.86 -11.85
CA ARG A 34 9.94 15.49 -12.21
C ARG A 34 10.65 14.75 -11.06
N SER A 35 10.98 15.42 -9.97
CA SER A 35 11.60 14.79 -8.81
C SER A 35 10.58 13.89 -8.11
N GLY A 36 10.81 12.58 -8.16
CA GLY A 36 9.99 11.62 -7.42
C GLY A 36 10.07 11.80 -5.90
N PHE A 37 9.17 11.12 -5.20
CA PHE A 37 9.21 11.01 -3.75
C PHE A 37 10.45 10.23 -3.29
N GLN A 38 11.23 10.83 -2.40
CA GLN A 38 12.43 10.23 -1.82
C GLN A 38 12.30 10.16 -0.31
N ILE A 39 12.60 8.98 0.23
CA ILE A 39 12.79 8.75 1.65
C ILE A 39 14.23 8.30 1.83
N ARG A 40 14.98 9.05 2.63
CA ARG A 40 16.37 8.74 2.92
C ARG A 40 16.41 7.92 4.20
N LEU A 41 16.94 6.72 4.10
CA LEU A 41 17.05 5.75 5.18
C LEU A 41 18.53 5.58 5.52
N ARG A 42 18.84 5.31 6.79
CA ARG A 42 20.14 4.73 7.14
C ARG A 42 20.23 3.32 6.57
N LEU A 43 21.44 2.82 6.33
CA LEU A 43 21.64 1.48 5.78
C LEU A 43 20.93 0.40 6.62
N GLU A 44 21.06 0.47 7.94
CA GLU A 44 20.37 -0.44 8.88
C GLU A 44 18.85 -0.43 8.72
N ASP A 45 18.24 0.74 8.56
CA ASP A 45 16.79 0.88 8.46
C ASP A 45 16.29 0.55 7.05
N GLY A 46 17.11 0.76 6.03
CA GLY A 46 16.89 0.24 4.69
C GLY A 46 16.81 -1.29 4.68
N LEU A 47 17.71 -1.97 5.39
CA LEU A 47 17.69 -3.42 5.53
C LEU A 47 16.48 -3.92 6.32
N LYS A 48 16.09 -3.24 7.42
CA LYS A 48 14.87 -3.55 8.19
C LYS A 48 13.60 -3.39 7.34
N LEU A 49 13.53 -2.33 6.52
CA LEU A 49 12.43 -2.11 5.60
C LEU A 49 12.38 -3.21 4.53
N GLN A 50 13.52 -3.55 3.94
CA GLN A 50 13.62 -4.63 2.96
C GLN A 50 13.15 -5.97 3.55
N LEU A 51 13.59 -6.31 4.76
CA LEU A 51 13.15 -7.53 5.45
C LEU A 51 11.64 -7.55 5.67
N SER A 52 11.06 -6.43 6.12
CA SER A 52 9.61 -6.29 6.32
C SER A 52 8.83 -6.51 5.02
N LEU A 53 9.35 -6.00 3.89
CA LEU A 53 8.76 -6.21 2.57
C LEU A 53 8.92 -7.65 2.06
N GLN A 54 10.04 -8.31 2.38
CA GLN A 54 10.24 -9.72 2.07
C GLN A 54 9.27 -10.62 2.83
N GLN A 55 8.98 -10.33 4.10
CA GLN A 55 7.96 -11.04 4.87
C GLN A 55 6.56 -10.88 4.24
N ALA A 56 6.24 -9.67 3.76
CA ALA A 56 4.99 -9.43 3.06
C ALA A 56 4.91 -10.17 1.71
N LEU A 57 6.03 -10.26 0.98
CA LEU A 57 6.13 -11.06 -0.25
C LEU A 57 5.94 -12.55 0.04
N TRP A 58 6.48 -13.04 1.15
CA TRP A 58 6.27 -14.42 1.56
C TRP A 58 4.79 -14.73 1.84
N GLU A 59 4.08 -13.84 2.52
CA GLU A 59 2.63 -13.96 2.70
C GLU A 59 1.88 -13.98 1.36
N LEU A 60 2.26 -13.14 0.39
CA LEU A 60 1.67 -13.16 -0.95
C LEU A 60 1.79 -14.54 -1.62
N ASN A 61 2.93 -15.21 -1.47
CA ASN A 61 3.17 -16.53 -2.04
C ASN A 61 2.35 -17.64 -1.36
N ARG A 62 1.84 -17.41 -0.14
CA ARG A 62 0.96 -18.35 0.57
C ARG A 62 -0.51 -18.22 0.18
N LEU A 63 -0.89 -17.09 -0.41
CA LEU A 63 -2.26 -16.82 -0.77
C LEU A 63 -2.67 -17.59 -2.02
N ASP A 64 -3.82 -18.29 -1.95
CA ASP A 64 -4.45 -18.85 -3.14
C ASP A 64 -4.98 -17.71 -4.03
N GLN A 65 -4.28 -17.41 -5.12
CA GLN A 65 -4.64 -16.35 -6.06
C GLN A 65 -5.93 -16.63 -6.85
N ARG A 66 -6.52 -17.82 -6.75
CA ARG A 66 -7.83 -18.12 -7.35
C ARG A 66 -8.97 -17.52 -6.53
N SER A 67 -8.77 -17.35 -5.23
CA SER A 67 -9.76 -16.74 -4.34
C SER A 67 -9.85 -15.22 -4.54
N PRO A 68 -11.05 -14.66 -4.78
CA PRO A 68 -11.26 -13.21 -4.85
C PRO A 68 -10.75 -12.47 -3.60
N ARG A 69 -10.94 -13.07 -2.42
CA ARG A 69 -10.52 -12.50 -1.13
C ARG A 69 -9.00 -12.41 -0.98
N SER A 70 -8.27 -13.33 -1.60
CA SER A 70 -6.80 -13.30 -1.64
C SER A 70 -6.28 -12.18 -2.53
N ARG A 71 -6.97 -11.88 -3.64
CA ARG A 71 -6.60 -10.80 -4.57
C ARG A 71 -6.81 -9.41 -3.98
N GLU A 72 -7.66 -9.31 -2.96
CA GLU A 72 -7.89 -8.08 -2.19
C GLU A 72 -6.86 -7.92 -1.06
N GLN A 73 -5.99 -8.89 -0.79
CA GLN A 73 -4.92 -8.68 0.18
C GLN A 73 -3.84 -7.76 -0.41
N GLY A 74 -3.26 -6.92 0.42
CA GLY A 74 -2.16 -6.05 0.04
C GLY A 74 -1.37 -5.54 1.23
N VAL A 75 -0.43 -4.65 0.93
CA VAL A 75 0.49 -4.07 1.90
C VAL A 75 0.31 -2.57 1.91
N ALA A 76 0.20 -1.99 3.11
CA ALA A 76 0.21 -0.55 3.30
C ALA A 76 1.54 -0.12 3.91
N LEU A 77 2.19 0.87 3.29
CA LEU A 77 3.30 1.60 3.91
C LEU A 77 2.74 2.86 4.55
N THR A 78 2.67 2.86 5.89
CA THR A 78 2.16 3.99 6.67
C THR A 78 3.30 4.86 7.15
N PHE A 79 3.25 6.14 6.81
CA PHE A 79 4.24 7.13 7.22
C PHE A 79 3.78 7.88 8.47
N PHE A 80 4.64 7.94 9.48
CA PHE A 80 4.43 8.71 10.71
C PHE A 80 5.50 9.81 10.79
N PRO A 81 5.25 11.01 10.22
CA PRO A 81 6.30 12.01 10.06
C PRO A 81 6.92 12.49 11.36
N HIS A 82 6.09 12.69 12.39
CA HIS A 82 6.53 13.12 13.71
C HIS A 82 7.44 12.11 14.42
N GLN A 83 7.35 10.83 14.05
CA GLN A 83 8.15 9.74 14.62
C GLN A 83 9.30 9.32 13.70
N LYS A 84 9.43 9.96 12.53
CA LYS A 84 10.33 9.56 11.45
C LYS A 84 10.25 8.06 11.14
N ARG A 85 9.03 7.49 11.15
CA ARG A 85 8.81 6.03 11.10
C ARG A 85 7.93 5.64 9.91
N ILE A 86 8.31 4.55 9.27
CA ILE A 86 7.53 3.82 8.27
C ILE A 86 7.08 2.51 8.90
N MET A 87 5.81 2.17 8.79
CA MET A 87 5.27 0.89 9.22
C MET A 87 4.74 0.14 8.00
N VAL A 88 5.10 -1.13 7.89
CA VAL A 88 4.65 -2.03 6.82
C VAL A 88 3.58 -2.94 7.42
N THR A 89 2.34 -2.79 6.95
CA THR A 89 1.22 -3.59 7.44
C THR A 89 0.55 -4.36 6.32
N HIS A 90 0.09 -5.55 6.65
CA HIS A 90 -0.87 -6.29 5.86
C HIS A 90 -2.26 -5.65 6.00
N GLY A 91 -3.02 -5.63 4.91
CA GLY A 91 -4.40 -5.16 4.93
C GLY A 91 -5.17 -5.61 3.70
N VAL A 92 -6.44 -5.23 3.66
CA VAL A 92 -7.31 -5.51 2.52
C VAL A 92 -7.41 -4.24 1.65
N LEU A 93 -6.89 -4.33 0.43
CA LEU A 93 -7.14 -3.37 -0.64
C LEU A 93 -8.59 -3.50 -1.09
N LYS A 94 -9.46 -2.61 -0.62
CA LYS A 94 -10.76 -2.43 -1.26
C LYS A 94 -10.54 -1.84 -2.65
N TYR A 95 -10.71 -2.66 -3.69
CA TYR A 95 -10.88 -2.14 -5.04
C TYR A 95 -12.06 -1.15 -5.03
N PRO A 96 -11.94 0.08 -5.53
CA PRO A 96 -13.12 0.73 -6.06
C PRO A 96 -13.64 -0.20 -7.15
N SER A 97 -14.89 -0.64 -7.03
CA SER A 97 -15.58 -1.42 -8.06
C SER A 97 -15.15 -0.93 -9.43
N ARG A 98 -14.61 -1.83 -10.27
CA ARG A 98 -14.03 -1.53 -11.58
C ARG A 98 -14.77 -0.37 -12.27
N PRO A 99 -14.10 0.66 -12.80
CA PRO A 99 -14.79 1.61 -13.65
C PRO A 99 -15.20 0.85 -14.92
N ASN A 100 -16.50 0.59 -15.05
CA ASN A 100 -17.17 0.05 -16.23
C ASN A 100 -16.70 -1.32 -16.75
N LEU A 101 -17.17 -2.40 -16.13
CA LEU A 101 -17.73 -3.47 -16.96
C LEU A 101 -19.05 -2.91 -17.50
N LYS A 102 -19.02 -2.32 -18.69
CA LYS A 102 -20.25 -2.19 -19.47
C LYS A 102 -20.78 -3.61 -19.62
N LYS A 103 -21.92 -3.85 -18.98
CA LYS A 103 -22.78 -5.00 -19.23
C LYS A 103 -22.96 -5.04 -20.75
N ASN A 104 -22.46 -6.08 -21.41
CA ASN A 104 -22.89 -6.38 -22.78
C ASN A 104 -24.37 -6.74 -22.64
N GLU A 105 -25.25 -5.76 -22.82
CA GLU A 105 -26.61 -6.00 -23.28
C GLU A 105 -26.50 -6.38 -24.75
N SER A 106 -26.32 -7.68 -24.98
CA SER A 106 -26.84 -8.36 -26.14
C SER A 106 -27.89 -9.29 -25.56
N ASP A 107 -29.17 -8.93 -25.67
CA ASP A 107 -30.28 -9.85 -25.97
C ASP A 107 -31.63 -9.17 -25.69
N VAL A 108 -32.47 -9.21 -26.74
CA VAL A 108 -33.88 -8.80 -26.93
C VAL A 108 -34.12 -7.35 -27.40
#